data_AF-A0A941M1J6-F1
#
_entry.id   AF-A0A941M1J6-F1
#
_cell.length_a   1.000
_cell.length_b   1.000
_cell.length_c   1.000
_cell.angle_alpha   90.00
_cell.angle_beta   90.00
_cell.angle_gamma   90.00
#
_symmetry.space_group_name_H-M   'P 1'
#
loop_
_entity.id
_entity.type
_entity.pdbx_description
1 polymer ?
#
loop_
_entity_poly.entity_id
_entity_poly.type
_entity_poly.pdbx_seq_one_letter_code
_entity_poly.pdbx_strand_id
1 'polypeptide(L)'
;MKGVCGMINLRKPFFIIQKHKASHLHYDFRLYVNGVLKSWALPKGPTLNPNLKRLAISTEDHLLSYANFEGIIPHHHYGGGIVLMWDQGPYKNITFKNGQNISMKEALQEGHILFQLKGQKLKGNFILQRLQEEKWLLIKKQDEYASQADILNEFPASVISHKTIEDFE
;
A
#
# COMPACT_ATOMS: atom_id res chain seq x y z
N MET A 1 18.13 5.37 13.60
CA MET A 1 17.11 5.68 12.57
C MET A 1 16.75 7.16 12.69
N LYS A 2 16.97 7.97 11.65
CA LYS A 2 16.48 9.36 11.58
C LYS A 2 15.29 9.34 10.62
N GLY A 3 14.09 9.67 11.09
CA GLY A 3 12.87 9.67 10.28
C GLY A 3 11.88 10.71 10.77
N VAL A 4 11.08 11.27 9.87
CA VAL A 4 10.03 12.26 10.15
C VAL A 4 8.72 11.53 10.38
N CYS A 5 8.05 11.80 11.50
CA CYS A 5 6.79 11.14 11.88
C CYS A 5 5.59 11.89 11.29
N GLY A 6 4.88 11.29 10.34
CA GLY A 6 3.56 11.76 9.89
C GLY A 6 2.46 11.30 10.86
N MET A 7 1.49 12.17 11.18
CA MET A 7 0.41 11.84 12.12
C MET A 7 -0.66 10.93 11.46
N ILE A 8 -0.50 9.61 11.58
CA ILE A 8 -1.58 8.66 11.26
C ILE A 8 -2.54 8.55 12.45
N ASN A 9 -3.84 8.77 12.23
CA ASN A 9 -4.86 8.54 13.25
C ASN A 9 -5.13 7.05 13.41
N LEU A 10 -4.50 6.43 14.41
CA LEU A 10 -4.56 4.98 14.69
C LEU A 10 -5.95 4.45 15.11
N ARG A 11 -6.94 5.34 15.33
CA ARG A 11 -8.31 4.94 15.73
C ARG A 11 -9.20 4.52 14.55
N LYS A 12 -8.74 4.66 13.31
CA LYS A 12 -9.49 4.30 12.10
C LYS A 12 -8.65 3.40 11.18
N PRO A 13 -9.27 2.51 10.39
CA PRO A 13 -8.55 1.74 9.38
C PRO A 13 -7.81 2.67 8.42
N PHE A 14 -6.51 2.44 8.26
CA PHE A 14 -5.64 3.23 7.40
C PHE A 14 -4.76 2.32 6.55
N PHE A 15 -4.28 2.90 5.46
CA PHE A 15 -3.31 2.27 4.58
C PHE A 15 -2.09 3.17 4.44
N ILE A 16 -0.98 2.53 4.06
CA ILE A 16 0.22 3.21 3.62
C ILE A 16 0.76 2.51 2.38
N ILE A 17 1.53 3.26 1.61
CA ILE A 17 2.36 2.73 0.53
C ILE A 17 3.75 3.31 0.72
N GLN A 18 4.73 2.44 0.89
CA GLN A 18 6.13 2.82 0.95
C GLN A 18 6.81 2.54 -0.39
N LYS A 19 7.45 3.54 -1.00
CA LYS A 19 8.33 3.31 -2.17
C LYS A 19 9.68 2.86 -1.63
N HIS A 20 10.12 1.69 -2.04
CA HIS A 20 11.26 1.00 -1.44
C HIS A 20 12.30 0.67 -2.50
N LYS A 21 13.43 1.38 -2.47
CA LYS A 21 14.61 1.12 -3.29
C LYS A 21 15.55 0.19 -2.49
N ALA A 22 15.26 -1.09 -2.55
CA ALA A 22 16.15 -2.16 -2.07
C ALA A 22 17.05 -2.65 -3.22
N SER A 23 17.30 -3.95 -3.32
CA SER A 23 17.94 -4.55 -4.50
C SER A 23 17.17 -4.22 -5.80
N HIS A 24 15.85 -4.18 -5.71
CA HIS A 24 14.95 -3.75 -6.76
C HIS A 24 13.98 -2.71 -6.20
N LEU A 25 13.60 -1.75 -7.05
CA LEU A 25 12.54 -0.81 -6.72
C LEU A 25 11.21 -1.57 -6.68
N HIS A 26 10.50 -1.42 -5.57
CA HIS A 26 9.13 -1.92 -5.39
C HIS A 26 8.36 -0.98 -4.47
N TYR A 27 7.07 -1.29 -4.28
CA TYR A 27 6.21 -0.54 -3.37
C TYR A 27 5.56 -1.47 -2.36
N ASP A 28 5.75 -1.22 -1.08
CA ASP A 28 5.10 -1.98 -0.02
C ASP A 28 3.73 -1.36 0.28
N PHE A 29 2.66 -2.03 -0.15
CA PHE A 29 1.28 -1.65 0.17
C PHE A 29 0.83 -2.35 1.45
N ARG A 30 0.31 -1.57 2.40
CA ARG A 30 -0.11 -2.12 3.69
C ARG A 30 -1.47 -1.61 4.14
N LEU A 31 -2.24 -2.50 4.74
CA LEU A 31 -3.54 -2.21 5.36
C LEU A 31 -3.45 -2.50 6.87
N TYR A 32 -3.82 -1.54 7.69
CA TYR A 32 -3.94 -1.75 9.13
C TYR A 32 -5.20 -2.55 9.46
N VAL A 33 -5.03 -3.78 9.94
CA VAL A 33 -6.11 -4.72 10.28
C VAL A 33 -5.82 -5.35 11.63
N ASN A 34 -6.72 -5.15 12.61
CA ASN A 34 -6.68 -5.82 13.91
C ASN A 34 -5.31 -5.74 14.63
N GLY A 35 -4.67 -4.57 14.64
CA GLY A 35 -3.41 -4.36 15.37
C GLY A 35 -2.12 -4.60 14.58
N VAL A 36 -2.21 -5.06 13.32
CA VAL A 36 -1.04 -5.32 12.46
C VAL A 36 -1.20 -4.71 11.08
N LEU A 37 -0.08 -4.52 10.37
CA LEU A 37 -0.05 -4.12 8.97
C LEU A 37 0.00 -5.35 8.06
N LYS A 38 -1.15 -5.72 7.49
CA LYS A 38 -1.20 -6.70 6.40
C LYS A 38 -0.53 -6.11 5.18
N SER A 39 0.47 -6.80 4.65
CA SER A 39 1.47 -6.20 3.75
C SER A 39 1.64 -6.99 2.45
N TRP A 40 1.81 -6.27 1.36
CA TRP A 40 2.12 -6.81 0.04
C TRP A 40 3.19 -5.96 -0.66
N ALA A 41 4.20 -6.62 -1.21
CA ALA A 41 5.13 -5.99 -2.15
C ALA A 41 4.47 -5.92 -3.55
N LEU A 42 4.52 -4.73 -4.15
CA LEU A 42 4.07 -4.43 -5.51
C LEU A 42 5.31 -4.15 -6.38
N PRO A 43 5.86 -5.13 -7.11
CA PRO A 43 7.08 -4.93 -7.89
C PRO A 43 6.99 -3.80 -8.93
N LYS A 44 5.79 -3.58 -9.48
CA LYS A 44 5.52 -2.51 -10.47
C LYS A 44 4.68 -1.35 -9.90
N GLY A 45 4.56 -1.27 -8.58
CA GLY A 45 3.73 -0.28 -7.89
C GLY A 45 2.23 -0.40 -8.17
N PRO A 46 1.40 0.48 -7.57
CA PRO A 46 -0.02 0.58 -7.87
C PRO A 46 -0.29 1.16 -9.28
N THR A 47 -1.55 1.23 -9.67
CA THR A 47 -2.00 1.92 -10.88
C THR A 47 -3.42 2.45 -10.69
N LEU A 48 -3.75 3.58 -11.33
CA LEU A 48 -5.12 4.07 -11.44
C LEU A 48 -5.83 3.53 -12.68
N ASN A 49 -5.14 2.73 -13.50
CA ASN A 49 -5.69 2.17 -14.72
C ASN A 49 -6.46 0.88 -14.43
N PRO A 50 -7.80 0.85 -14.61
CA PRO A 50 -8.61 -0.33 -14.31
C PRO A 50 -8.38 -1.50 -15.28
N ASN A 51 -7.73 -1.25 -16.43
CA ASN A 51 -7.37 -2.28 -17.40
C ASN A 51 -6.05 -2.98 -17.04
N LEU A 52 -5.30 -2.47 -16.07
CA LEU A 52 -4.04 -3.03 -15.63
C LEU A 52 -4.19 -3.72 -14.27
N LYS A 53 -3.71 -4.96 -14.18
CA LYS A 53 -3.64 -5.71 -12.93
C LYS A 53 -2.20 -5.69 -12.40
N ARG A 54 -2.01 -5.36 -11.13
CA ARG A 54 -0.69 -5.33 -10.49
C ARG A 54 -0.50 -6.57 -9.63
N LEU A 55 0.59 -7.29 -9.83
CA LEU A 55 1.00 -8.37 -8.93
C LEU A 55 1.27 -7.77 -7.54
N ALA A 56 0.71 -8.41 -6.52
CA ALA A 56 0.90 -8.09 -5.12
C ALA A 56 1.33 -9.37 -4.38
N ILE A 57 2.54 -9.37 -3.82
CA ILE A 57 3.12 -10.53 -3.16
C ILE A 57 3.00 -10.30 -1.65
N SER A 58 2.24 -11.14 -0.95
CA SER A 58 2.07 -11.05 0.49
C SER A 58 3.41 -11.20 1.19
N THR A 59 3.69 -10.32 2.14
CA THR A 59 4.87 -10.37 3.00
C THR A 59 4.46 -10.61 4.44
N GLU A 60 5.43 -10.71 5.35
CA GLU A 60 5.15 -10.78 6.79
C GLU A 60 4.35 -9.58 7.28
N ASP A 61 3.57 -9.79 8.34
CA ASP A 61 2.85 -8.72 9.03
C ASP A 61 3.87 -7.76 9.66
N HIS A 62 3.64 -6.44 9.51
CA HIS A 62 4.52 -5.43 10.10
C HIS A 62 3.86 -4.77 11.31
N LEU A 63 4.70 -4.37 12.27
CA LEU A 63 4.28 -3.58 13.43
C LEU A 63 3.92 -2.15 13.00
N LEU A 64 3.03 -1.50 13.76
CA LEU A 64 2.66 -0.09 13.52
C LEU A 64 3.84 0.87 13.53
N SER A 65 4.90 0.56 14.27
CA SER A 65 6.12 1.38 14.30
C SER A 65 6.74 1.55 12.91
N TYR A 66 6.53 0.58 12.02
CA TYR A 66 6.97 0.65 10.62
C TYR A 66 6.13 1.62 9.77
N ALA A 67 4.92 1.95 10.20
CA ALA A 67 3.99 2.75 9.42
C ALA A 67 4.44 4.19 9.18
N ASN A 68 5.34 4.70 10.02
CA ASN A 68 5.85 6.07 9.94
C ASN A 68 7.32 6.12 9.53
N PHE A 69 7.91 4.98 9.14
CA PHE A 69 9.31 4.94 8.76
C PHE A 69 9.51 5.50 7.34
N GLU A 70 10.43 6.45 7.26
CA GLU A 70 11.02 6.97 6.04
C GLU A 70 12.51 7.25 6.31
N GLY A 71 13.37 6.85 5.37
CA GLY A 71 14.82 7.00 5.47
C GLY A 71 15.58 5.82 4.88
N ILE A 72 16.83 5.63 5.35
CA ILE A 72 17.75 4.60 4.86
C ILE A 72 17.84 3.47 5.89
N ILE A 73 17.56 2.24 5.45
CA ILE A 73 17.81 1.00 6.19
C ILE A 73 19.17 0.45 5.72
N PRO A 74 20.12 0.17 6.62
CA PRO A 74 21.42 -0.37 6.23
C PRO A 74 21.29 -1.65 5.41
N HIS A 75 22.08 -1.81 4.34
CA HIS A 75 21.94 -2.91 3.37
C HIS A 75 22.00 -4.32 3.97
N HIS A 76 22.67 -4.52 5.10
CA HIS A 76 22.78 -5.82 5.76
C HIS A 76 21.59 -6.17 6.66
N HIS A 77 20.61 -5.28 6.78
CA HIS A 77 19.39 -5.53 7.56
C HIS A 77 18.25 -5.96 6.65
N TYR A 78 17.27 -6.67 7.21
CA TYR A 78 16.02 -6.96 6.52
C TYR A 78 15.36 -5.66 6.05
N GLY A 79 15.03 -5.60 4.76
CA GLY A 79 14.51 -4.37 4.14
C GLY A 79 15.55 -3.29 3.88
N GLY A 80 16.84 -3.65 3.75
CA GLY A 80 17.91 -2.70 3.43
C GLY A 80 17.66 -1.92 2.14
N GLY A 81 17.77 -0.59 2.20
CA GLY A 81 17.44 0.31 1.10
C GLY A 81 16.88 1.65 1.54
N ILE A 82 16.54 2.48 0.56
CA ILE A 82 15.86 3.77 0.79
C ILE A 82 14.34 3.50 0.80
N VAL A 83 13.67 3.95 1.85
CA VAL A 83 12.22 3.82 2.02
C VAL A 83 11.61 5.22 2.11
N LEU A 84 10.63 5.50 1.26
CA LEU A 84 9.84 6.74 1.27
C LEU A 84 8.38 6.45 1.58
N MET A 85 7.72 7.30 2.36
CA MET A 85 6.27 7.26 2.50
C MET A 85 5.62 7.81 1.23
N TRP A 86 5.29 6.93 0.27
CA TRP A 86 4.78 7.34 -1.03
C TRP A 86 3.30 7.72 -1.02
N ASP A 87 2.47 7.07 -0.21
CA ASP A 87 1.09 7.50 0.02
C ASP A 87 0.58 7.00 1.37
N GLN A 88 -0.42 7.68 1.92
CA GLN A 88 -1.10 7.26 3.14
C GLN A 88 -2.50 7.85 3.21
N GLY A 89 -3.40 7.15 3.90
CA GLY A 89 -4.72 7.67 4.20
C GLY A 89 -5.64 6.64 4.84
N PRO A 90 -6.88 7.04 5.19
CA PRO A 90 -7.90 6.09 5.60
C PRO A 90 -8.30 5.16 4.45
N TYR A 91 -8.75 3.97 4.80
CA TYR A 91 -9.47 3.10 3.87
C TYR A 91 -10.78 2.61 4.48
N LYS A 92 -11.69 2.15 3.62
CA LYS A 92 -12.95 1.51 4.04
C LYS A 92 -13.07 0.15 3.39
N ASN A 93 -13.29 -0.89 4.20
CA ASN A 93 -13.75 -2.17 3.68
C ASN A 93 -15.19 -2.03 3.19
N ILE A 94 -15.45 -2.44 1.96
CA ILE A 94 -16.78 -2.47 1.34
C ILE A 94 -17.03 -3.84 0.69
N THR A 95 -16.39 -4.88 1.22
CA THR A 95 -16.56 -6.26 0.74
C THR A 95 -17.91 -6.81 1.19
N PHE A 96 -18.69 -7.33 0.24
CA PHE A 96 -19.95 -8.01 0.50
C PHE A 96 -19.87 -9.49 0.14
N LYS A 97 -20.50 -10.33 0.96
CA LYS A 97 -20.76 -11.75 0.68
C LYS A 97 -22.20 -12.05 1.05
N ASN A 98 -22.93 -12.73 0.17
CA ASN A 98 -24.34 -13.08 0.36
C ASN A 98 -25.23 -11.89 0.79
N GLY A 99 -25.00 -10.72 0.19
CA GLY A 99 -25.78 -9.50 0.47
C GLY A 99 -25.42 -8.77 1.77
N GLN A 100 -24.40 -9.21 2.52
CA GLN A 100 -23.98 -8.59 3.77
C GLN A 100 -22.52 -8.14 3.72
N ASN A 101 -22.20 -7.05 4.42
CA ASN A 101 -20.80 -6.63 4.61
C ASN A 101 -20.09 -7.65 5.49
N ILE A 102 -18.93 -8.13 5.05
CA ILE A 102 -18.09 -9.01 5.84
C ILE A 102 -16.91 -8.25 6.46
N SER A 103 -16.35 -8.80 7.53
CA SER A 103 -15.19 -8.19 8.21
C SER A 103 -13.94 -8.21 7.32
N MET A 104 -12.96 -7.33 7.58
CA MET A 104 -11.66 -7.38 6.87
C MET A 104 -10.94 -8.71 7.08
N LYS A 105 -11.06 -9.29 8.27
CA LYS A 105 -10.46 -10.59 8.59
C LYS A 105 -11.04 -11.70 7.71
N GLU A 106 -12.36 -11.71 7.58
CA GLU A 106 -13.07 -12.67 6.73
C GLU A 106 -12.72 -12.47 5.24
N ALA A 107 -12.76 -11.22 4.75
CA ALA A 107 -12.37 -10.90 3.36
C ALA A 107 -10.93 -11.36 3.03
N LEU A 108 -9.99 -11.18 3.96
CA LEU A 108 -8.62 -11.69 3.84
C LEU A 108 -8.58 -13.22 3.78
N GLN A 109 -9.34 -13.91 4.63
CA GLN A 109 -9.43 -15.37 4.64
C GLN A 109 -10.01 -15.91 3.32
N GLU A 110 -11.05 -15.26 2.80
CA GLU A 110 -11.67 -15.60 1.50
C GLU A 110 -10.75 -15.29 0.32
N GLY A 111 -9.77 -14.40 0.49
CA GLY A 111 -8.86 -14.01 -0.58
C GLY A 111 -9.47 -13.00 -1.55
N HIS A 112 -10.54 -12.32 -1.17
CA HIS A 112 -11.16 -11.29 -1.99
C HIS A 112 -11.55 -10.11 -1.11
N ILE A 113 -10.96 -8.94 -1.39
CA ILE A 113 -11.21 -7.72 -0.64
C ILE A 113 -11.57 -6.63 -1.63
N LEU A 114 -12.76 -6.05 -1.47
CA LEU A 114 -13.14 -4.79 -2.11
C LEU A 114 -13.05 -3.67 -1.07
N PHE A 115 -12.24 -2.67 -1.35
CA PHE A 115 -12.00 -1.56 -0.43
C PHE A 115 -11.89 -0.23 -1.17
N GLN A 116 -12.23 0.85 -0.47
CA GLN A 116 -12.08 2.21 -0.94
C GLN A 116 -10.87 2.86 -0.26
N LEU A 117 -9.93 3.36 -1.05
CA LEU A 117 -8.81 4.17 -0.58
C LEU A 117 -9.19 5.66 -0.61
N LYS A 118 -8.72 6.40 0.40
CA LYS A 118 -8.86 7.85 0.51
C LYS A 118 -7.50 8.47 0.86
N GLY A 119 -6.49 8.15 0.07
CA GLY A 119 -5.13 8.66 0.22
C GLY A 119 -4.94 10.05 -0.36
N GLN A 120 -3.69 10.50 -0.31
CA GLN A 120 -3.27 11.71 -0.99
C GLN A 120 -3.16 11.47 -2.49
N LYS A 121 -2.61 10.30 -2.88
CA LYS A 121 -2.43 9.90 -4.28
C LYS A 121 -3.49 8.90 -4.74
N LEU A 122 -3.65 7.78 -4.05
CA LEU A 122 -4.62 6.76 -4.42
C LEU A 122 -5.99 7.03 -3.78
N LYS A 123 -6.99 7.15 -4.65
CA LYS A 123 -8.40 7.33 -4.29
C LYS A 123 -9.29 6.36 -5.05
N GLY A 124 -10.47 6.11 -4.50
CA GLY A 124 -11.48 5.26 -5.12
C GLY A 124 -11.35 3.78 -4.75
N ASN A 125 -12.02 2.95 -5.53
CA ASN A 125 -12.24 1.54 -5.21
C ASN A 125 -11.17 0.66 -5.85
N PHE A 126 -10.70 -0.31 -5.06
CA PHE A 126 -9.71 -1.30 -5.42
C PHE A 126 -10.14 -2.69 -4.97
N ILE A 127 -9.67 -3.70 -5.69
CA ILE A 127 -9.76 -5.10 -5.30
C ILE A 127 -8.37 -5.63 -5.00
N LEU A 128 -8.25 -6.40 -3.92
CA LEU A 128 -7.13 -7.30 -3.70
C LEU A 128 -7.66 -8.74 -3.78
N GLN A 129 -7.20 -9.49 -4.79
CA GLN A 129 -7.66 -10.85 -5.10
C GLN A 129 -6.49 -11.84 -4.99
N ARG A 130 -6.60 -12.83 -4.12
CA ARG A 130 -5.63 -13.92 -4.01
C ARG A 130 -5.77 -14.83 -5.22
N LEU A 131 -4.64 -15.17 -5.82
CA LEU A 131 -4.55 -16.17 -6.89
C LEU A 131 -4.18 -17.53 -6.27
N GLN A 132 -3.06 -17.57 -5.57
CA GLN A 132 -2.51 -18.76 -4.91
C GLN A 132 -1.53 -18.31 -3.83
N GLU A 133 -1.50 -19.01 -2.68
CA GLU A 133 -0.51 -18.79 -1.62
C GLU A 133 -0.26 -17.30 -1.32
N GLU A 134 0.98 -16.81 -1.49
CA GLU A 134 1.38 -15.42 -1.31
C GLU A 134 1.06 -14.50 -2.50
N LYS A 135 0.59 -15.01 -3.64
CA LYS A 135 0.36 -14.21 -4.87
C LYS A 135 -1.06 -13.68 -4.94
N TRP A 136 -1.17 -12.36 -5.04
CA TRP A 136 -2.40 -11.59 -5.18
C TRP A 136 -2.34 -10.65 -6.38
N LEU A 137 -3.50 -10.12 -6.76
CA LEU A 137 -3.63 -9.01 -7.68
C LEU A 137 -4.24 -7.81 -6.98
N LEU A 138 -3.61 -6.65 -7.12
CA LEU A 138 -4.22 -5.35 -6.86
C LEU A 138 -4.83 -4.83 -8.17
N ILE A 139 -6.12 -4.52 -8.14
CA ILE A 139 -6.90 -4.14 -9.32
C ILE A 139 -7.67 -2.86 -9.01
N LYS A 140 -7.44 -1.79 -9.79
CA LYS A 140 -8.25 -0.58 -9.71
C LYS A 140 -9.63 -0.86 -10.32
N LYS A 141 -10.71 -0.41 -9.67
CA LYS A 141 -12.06 -0.44 -10.25
C LYS A 141 -12.32 0.80 -11.10
N GLN A 142 -13.19 0.66 -12.10
CA GLN A 142 -13.74 1.81 -12.81
C GLN A 142 -14.60 2.64 -11.83
N ASP A 143 -14.20 3.89 -11.61
CA ASP A 143 -14.90 4.93 -10.85
C ASP A 143 -14.36 6.31 -11.27
N GLU A 144 -14.79 7.38 -10.60
CA GLU A 144 -14.39 8.77 -10.88
C GLU A 144 -12.88 9.05 -10.72
N TYR A 145 -12.13 8.18 -10.02
CA TYR A 145 -10.68 8.31 -9.81
C TYR A 145 -9.86 7.40 -10.73
N ALA A 146 -10.51 6.62 -11.60
CA ALA A 146 -9.80 5.81 -12.58
C ALA A 146 -9.12 6.70 -13.64
N SER A 147 -7.87 6.39 -13.98
CA SER A 147 -7.07 7.17 -14.93
C SER A 147 -6.06 6.27 -15.66
N GLN A 148 -5.72 6.63 -16.90
CA GLN A 148 -4.65 5.98 -17.66
C GLN A 148 -3.26 6.59 -17.33
N ALA A 149 -3.21 7.67 -16.55
CA ALA A 149 -2.00 8.37 -16.14
C ALA A 149 -1.03 7.46 -15.37
N ASP A 150 0.27 7.68 -15.57
CA ASP A 150 1.31 7.00 -14.82
C ASP A 150 1.58 7.73 -13.49
N ILE A 151 0.75 7.40 -12.50
CA ILE A 151 0.79 8.03 -11.17
C ILE A 151 2.15 7.89 -10.47
N LEU A 152 2.95 6.86 -10.80
CA LEU A 152 4.24 6.63 -10.17
C LEU A 152 5.28 7.66 -10.63
N ASN A 153 5.16 8.07 -11.90
CA ASN A 153 6.01 9.09 -12.52
C ASN A 153 5.49 10.51 -12.26
N GLU A 154 4.17 10.72 -12.24
CA GLU A 154 3.58 12.04 -11.95
C GLU A 154 3.78 12.46 -10.49
N PHE A 155 3.73 11.50 -9.56
CA PHE A 155 3.84 11.77 -8.12
C PHE A 155 4.92 10.88 -7.46
N PRO A 156 6.21 11.08 -7.77
CA PRO A 156 7.28 10.18 -7.33
C PRO A 156 7.70 10.39 -5.86
N ALA A 157 7.46 11.59 -5.31
CA ALA A 157 7.98 12.04 -4.02
C ALA A 157 7.21 11.51 -2.81
N SER A 158 7.82 11.60 -1.63
CA SER A 158 7.19 11.35 -0.34
C SER A 158 6.01 12.29 -0.08
N VAL A 159 4.96 11.79 0.55
CA VAL A 159 3.84 12.61 1.04
C VAL A 159 4.08 13.21 2.43
N ILE A 160 5.24 12.93 3.03
CA ILE A 160 5.66 13.49 4.33
C ILE A 160 6.77 14.53 4.12
N SER A 161 7.87 14.14 3.49
CA SER A 161 9.05 15.00 3.35
C SER A 161 9.13 15.74 2.01
N HIS A 162 8.29 15.35 1.05
CA HIS A 162 8.36 15.80 -0.35
C HIS A 162 9.66 15.42 -1.07
N LYS A 163 10.48 14.54 -0.49
CA LYS A 163 11.71 14.03 -1.10
C LYS A 163 11.47 12.90 -2.09
N THR A 164 12.35 12.74 -3.06
CA THR A 164 12.42 11.57 -3.94
C THR A 164 13.54 10.61 -3.51
N ILE A 165 13.80 9.55 -4.27
CA ILE A 165 14.85 8.58 -3.95
C ILE A 165 16.22 9.23 -4.13
N GLU A 166 16.34 10.08 -5.14
CA GLU A 166 17.53 10.82 -5.55
C GLU A 166 18.01 11.79 -4.46
N ASP A 167 17.13 12.27 -3.58
CA ASP A 167 17.51 13.12 -2.43
C ASP A 167 18.25 12.36 -1.32
N PHE A 168 18.34 11.04 -1.41
CA PHE A 168 19.04 10.16 -0.46
C PHE A 168 20.26 9.46 -1.06
N GLU A 169 20.51 9.66 -2.36
CA GLU A 169 21.71 9.21 -3.07
C GLU A 169 22.84 10.26 -2.95
#